data_AF-A0A7C5WJX8-F1
#
_entry.id   AF-A0A7C5WJX8-F1
#
_cell.length_a   1.000
_cell.length_b   1.000
_cell.length_c   1.000
_cell.angle_alpha   90.00
_cell.angle_beta   90.00
_cell.angle_gamma   90.00
#
_symmetry.space_group_name_H-M   'P 1'
#
loop_
_entity.id
_entity.type
_entity.pdbx_description
1 polymer ?
#
loop_
_entity_poly.entity_id
_entity_poly.type
_entity_poly.pdbx_seq_one_letter_code
_entity_poly.pdbx_strand_id
1 'polypeptide(L)'
;LLVVADFFTSQVFNNKGNGTFTCTTSVWGAGLDSNGMGNTTGDFNNDGRVDWYVTSRISADDGSGNMLYLNTGGSFAESSVPAGVNWGDWGWGTDAVDFNHDGWLDIVATNGFMGGFYETDPTHLWISQQDPNCQFVDEAAATGLVHTLQGRGLVTFDADNDGDRDVVIASNNQPLVYFRNDLTGADIGAITLLFDTLYEPTLAPDGVGTRATLDAGGATQVRYLDGGCNFQSQSELSLHFGIGPAAAADEIRIRWADGEEETLVGVEPGRYTITARHGCPVDWVRDGVLDLSDITGWAGAFAAHHPQADMNRDGVFDLADVQLFVSGFASGCP
;
A
#
# COMPACT_ATOMS: atom_id res chain seq x y z
N LEU A 1 -11.31 11.78 4.63
CA LEU A 1 -10.38 11.75 5.78
C LEU A 1 -10.96 10.78 6.80
N LEU A 2 -10.20 9.75 7.13
CA LEU A 2 -10.53 8.75 8.13
C LEU A 2 -9.71 9.07 9.38
N VAL A 3 -10.35 9.10 10.55
CA VAL A 3 -9.71 9.45 11.82
C VAL A 3 -10.02 8.37 12.83
N VAL A 4 -8.98 7.76 13.36
CA VAL A 4 -9.09 6.75 14.43
C VAL A 4 -9.03 7.43 15.79
N ALA A 5 -9.84 6.96 16.74
CA ALA A 5 -9.95 7.57 18.07
C ALA A 5 -9.89 6.54 19.20
N ASP A 6 -8.89 6.69 20.08
CA ASP A 6 -8.69 5.85 21.28
C ASP A 6 -9.80 6.05 22.31
N PHE A 7 -10.45 7.21 22.33
CA PHE A 7 -11.68 7.43 23.10
C PHE A 7 -12.84 7.71 22.15
N PHE A 8 -14.00 7.14 22.46
CA PHE A 8 -15.20 7.14 21.61
C PHE A 8 -14.98 6.33 20.34
N THR A 9 -15.58 6.78 19.24
CA THR A 9 -15.67 6.06 17.97
C THR A 9 -14.81 6.75 16.92
N SER A 10 -14.27 5.95 16.00
CA SER A 10 -13.57 6.49 14.83
C SER A 10 -14.51 7.29 13.93
N GLN A 11 -13.97 8.25 13.18
CA GLN A 11 -14.72 9.27 12.48
C GLN A 11 -14.37 9.38 10.99
N VAL A 12 -15.40 9.63 10.18
CA VAL A 12 -15.27 9.88 8.75
C VAL A 12 -15.62 11.33 8.47
N PHE A 13 -14.68 12.04 7.85
CA PHE A 13 -14.85 13.42 7.42
C PHE A 13 -14.77 13.52 5.90
N ASN A 14 -15.85 14.00 5.30
CA ASN A 14 -15.89 14.31 3.87
C ASN A 14 -15.24 15.69 3.60
N ASN A 15 -14.22 15.71 2.76
CA ASN A 15 -13.56 16.94 2.30
C ASN A 15 -14.47 17.66 1.29
N LYS A 16 -14.73 18.95 1.49
CA LYS A 16 -15.58 19.75 0.60
C LYS A 16 -14.81 20.44 -0.54
N GLY A 17 -13.49 20.26 -0.61
CA GLY A 17 -12.63 20.84 -1.65
C GLY A 17 -12.36 22.34 -1.47
N ASN A 18 -12.82 22.94 -0.38
CA ASN A 18 -12.67 24.37 -0.08
C ASN A 18 -11.95 24.61 1.27
N GLY A 19 -11.18 23.63 1.73
CA GLY A 19 -10.49 23.66 3.03
C GLY A 19 -11.40 23.37 4.23
N THR A 20 -12.66 22.98 4.01
CA THR A 20 -13.58 22.58 5.09
C THR A 20 -13.95 21.10 4.99
N PHE A 21 -14.30 20.53 6.14
CA PHE A 21 -14.73 19.14 6.28
C PHE A 21 -16.11 19.07 6.89
N THR A 22 -16.88 18.05 6.53
CA THR A 22 -18.13 17.71 7.21
C THR A 22 -17.99 16.32 7.81
N CYS A 23 -18.30 16.19 9.10
CA CYS A 23 -18.39 14.89 9.76
C CYS A 23 -19.57 14.11 9.16
N THR A 24 -19.28 12.93 8.62
CA THR A 24 -20.25 12.06 7.94
C THR A 24 -20.20 10.63 8.46
N THR A 25 -19.57 10.38 9.62
CA THR A 25 -19.37 9.07 10.25
C THR A 25 -20.61 8.17 10.19
N SER A 26 -21.74 8.61 10.78
CA SER A 26 -22.96 7.81 10.83
C SER A 26 -23.65 7.65 9.47
N VAL A 27 -23.55 8.66 8.60
CA VAL A 27 -24.11 8.61 7.23
C VAL A 27 -23.37 7.58 6.39
N TRP A 28 -22.07 7.42 6.62
CA TRP A 28 -21.23 6.40 5.98
C TRP A 28 -21.31 5.03 6.64
N GLY A 29 -22.09 4.84 7.72
CA GLY A 29 -22.16 3.54 8.41
C GLY A 29 -20.90 3.17 9.19
N ALA A 30 -20.07 4.16 9.55
CA ALA A 30 -18.85 3.97 10.32
C ALA A 30 -19.01 4.40 11.80
N GLY A 31 -17.93 4.29 12.58
CA GLY A 31 -17.90 4.70 14.00
C GLY A 31 -18.64 3.71 14.89
N LEU A 32 -18.44 2.42 14.61
CA LEU A 32 -19.02 1.30 15.35
C LEU A 32 -18.01 0.70 16.34
N ASP A 33 -16.72 1.03 16.20
CA ASP A 33 -15.65 0.74 17.15
C ASP A 33 -15.77 1.59 18.42
N SER A 34 -15.28 1.05 19.53
CA SER A 34 -14.81 1.83 20.67
C SER A 34 -13.30 1.65 20.80
N ASN A 35 -12.55 2.70 21.11
CA ASN A 35 -11.10 2.60 21.34
C ASN A 35 -10.26 2.18 20.12
N GLY A 36 -10.47 2.83 18.97
CA GLY A 36 -9.61 2.63 17.81
C GLY A 36 -8.18 3.15 18.05
N MET A 37 -7.14 2.40 17.68
CA MET A 37 -5.74 2.75 17.98
C MET A 37 -4.80 2.75 16.77
N GLY A 38 -5.13 1.97 15.74
CA GLY A 38 -4.43 1.94 14.46
C GLY A 38 -5.43 1.79 13.32
N ASN A 39 -4.97 2.09 12.10
CA ASN A 39 -5.73 1.79 10.90
C ASN A 39 -4.82 1.65 9.69
N THR A 40 -5.37 0.97 8.70
CA THR A 40 -4.84 0.89 7.35
C THR A 40 -6.01 0.91 6.35
N THR A 41 -5.73 1.22 5.10
CA THR A 41 -6.70 1.19 4.01
C THR A 41 -6.22 0.30 2.89
N GLY A 42 -7.15 -0.32 2.17
CA GLY A 42 -6.83 -1.30 1.13
C GLY A 42 -8.06 -1.74 0.36
N ASP A 43 -7.89 -2.31 -0.82
CA ASP A 43 -8.96 -2.99 -1.56
C ASP A 43 -8.94 -4.47 -1.18
N PHE A 44 -9.50 -4.81 -0.01
CA PHE A 44 -9.29 -6.13 0.61
C PHE A 44 -10.05 -7.25 -0.11
N ASN A 45 -11.12 -6.90 -0.84
CA ASN A 45 -11.91 -7.84 -1.62
C ASN A 45 -11.69 -7.71 -3.14
N ASN A 46 -10.68 -6.92 -3.57
CA ASN A 46 -10.33 -6.66 -4.97
C ASN A 46 -11.54 -6.19 -5.82
N ASP A 47 -12.43 -5.36 -5.25
CA ASP A 47 -13.60 -4.82 -5.94
C ASP A 47 -13.38 -3.43 -6.57
N GLY A 48 -12.16 -2.91 -6.44
CA GLY A 48 -11.69 -1.64 -6.97
C GLY A 48 -11.94 -0.45 -6.05
N ARG A 49 -12.48 -0.66 -4.86
CA ARG A 49 -12.78 0.39 -3.87
C ARG A 49 -11.89 0.27 -2.64
N VAL A 50 -11.59 1.42 -2.03
CA VAL A 50 -10.80 1.47 -0.80
C VAL A 50 -11.70 1.19 0.39
N ASP A 51 -11.40 0.10 1.07
CA ASP A 51 -11.92 -0.32 2.36
C ASP A 51 -11.05 0.23 3.50
N TRP A 52 -11.55 0.09 4.73
CA TRP A 52 -10.87 0.62 5.92
C TRP A 52 -10.86 -0.39 7.05
N TYR A 53 -9.67 -0.71 7.56
CA TYR A 53 -9.50 -1.56 8.73
C TYR A 53 -9.06 -0.73 9.93
N VAL A 54 -9.70 -0.96 11.08
CA VAL A 54 -9.41 -0.27 12.34
C VAL A 54 -9.14 -1.30 13.42
N THR A 55 -7.98 -1.20 14.05
CA THR A 55 -7.69 -1.97 15.26
C THR A 55 -8.32 -1.29 16.47
N SER A 56 -8.81 -2.11 17.39
CA SER A 56 -9.48 -1.70 18.61
C SER A 56 -9.16 -2.71 19.72
N ARG A 57 -9.68 -2.45 20.91
CA ARG A 57 -9.66 -3.41 22.02
C ARG A 57 -10.90 -4.30 21.95
N ILE A 58 -10.68 -5.60 21.95
CA ILE A 58 -11.77 -6.55 22.19
C ILE A 58 -12.26 -6.48 23.64
N SER A 59 -13.55 -6.32 23.83
CA SER A 59 -14.12 -6.13 25.17
C SER A 59 -15.50 -6.77 25.28
N ALA A 60 -15.65 -7.66 26.26
CA ALA A 60 -16.94 -8.29 26.56
C ALA A 60 -17.96 -7.29 27.13
N ASP A 61 -17.51 -6.13 27.61
CA ASP A 61 -18.33 -5.16 28.33
C ASP A 61 -19.15 -4.27 27.37
N ASP A 62 -18.62 -4.00 26.18
CA ASP A 62 -19.26 -3.18 25.14
C ASP A 62 -19.33 -3.87 23.76
N GLY A 63 -18.82 -5.10 23.65
CA GLY A 63 -18.85 -5.88 22.41
C GLY A 63 -17.95 -5.31 21.31
N SER A 64 -17.00 -4.45 21.67
CA SER A 64 -16.05 -3.86 20.74
C SER A 64 -15.02 -4.88 20.26
N GLY A 65 -14.45 -4.61 19.09
CA GLY A 65 -13.44 -5.40 18.41
C GLY A 65 -12.93 -4.61 17.20
N ASN A 66 -11.99 -5.21 16.47
CA ASN A 66 -11.49 -4.59 15.25
C ASN A 66 -12.62 -4.45 14.22
N MET A 67 -12.58 -3.39 13.41
CA MET A 67 -13.60 -3.12 12.41
C MET A 67 -13.01 -3.23 11.01
N LEU A 68 -13.74 -3.92 10.12
CA LEU A 68 -13.44 -3.99 8.70
C LEU A 68 -14.60 -3.36 7.95
N TYR A 69 -14.40 -2.15 7.45
CA TYR A 69 -15.38 -1.36 6.74
C TYR A 69 -15.20 -1.53 5.23
N LEU A 70 -16.02 -2.38 4.61
CA LEU A 70 -16.04 -2.58 3.17
C LEU A 70 -16.79 -1.45 2.47
N ASN A 71 -16.19 -0.83 1.48
CA ASN A 71 -16.75 0.31 0.77
C ASN A 71 -17.75 -0.13 -0.28
N THR A 72 -18.97 0.39 -0.19
CA THR A 72 -20.08 0.01 -1.08
C THR A 72 -20.35 1.04 -2.19
N GLY A 73 -19.42 1.96 -2.42
CA GLY A 73 -19.54 3.02 -3.44
C GLY A 73 -20.30 4.26 -2.97
N GLY A 74 -20.23 4.56 -1.67
CA GLY A 74 -20.88 5.73 -1.06
C GLY A 74 -21.20 5.60 0.44
N SER A 75 -20.99 4.42 1.00
CA SER A 75 -20.99 4.14 2.44
C SER A 75 -20.02 2.99 2.74
N PHE A 76 -19.96 2.59 4.00
CA PHE A 76 -19.28 1.39 4.46
C PHE A 76 -20.29 0.35 4.96
N ALA A 77 -19.94 -0.93 4.78
CA ALA A 77 -20.53 -2.07 5.46
C ALA A 77 -19.49 -2.66 6.41
N GLU A 78 -19.81 -2.74 7.70
CA GLU A 78 -18.96 -3.39 8.69
C GLU A 78 -19.04 -4.92 8.50
N SER A 79 -17.89 -5.59 8.46
CA SER A 79 -17.76 -6.99 8.09
C SER A 79 -16.68 -7.76 8.88
N SER A 80 -16.15 -7.24 9.99
CA SER A 80 -15.01 -7.84 10.69
C SER A 80 -15.30 -9.22 11.26
N VAL A 81 -16.50 -9.43 11.80
CA VAL A 81 -16.92 -10.73 12.37
C VAL A 81 -17.04 -11.80 11.30
N PRO A 82 -17.84 -11.63 10.23
CA PRO A 82 -17.89 -12.63 9.17
C PRO A 82 -16.55 -12.79 8.45
N ALA A 83 -15.73 -11.74 8.32
CA ALA A 83 -14.40 -11.80 7.71
C ALA A 83 -13.36 -12.56 8.56
N GLY A 84 -13.62 -12.76 9.86
CA GLY A 84 -12.69 -13.43 10.77
C GLY A 84 -11.61 -12.52 11.39
N VAL A 85 -11.72 -11.20 11.22
CA VAL A 85 -10.70 -10.22 11.63
C VAL A 85 -11.12 -9.34 12.82
N ASN A 86 -12.30 -9.60 13.42
CA ASN A 86 -12.80 -8.87 14.59
C ASN A 86 -12.00 -9.14 15.87
N TRP A 87 -11.54 -10.38 16.05
CA TRP A 87 -10.83 -10.79 17.25
C TRP A 87 -9.34 -10.49 17.09
N GLY A 88 -8.92 -9.30 17.54
CA GLY A 88 -7.52 -8.87 17.52
C GLY A 88 -6.97 -8.49 18.88
N ASP A 89 -7.54 -9.00 19.97
CA ASP A 89 -7.13 -8.70 21.35
C ASP A 89 -7.07 -7.19 21.66
N TRP A 90 -5.96 -6.65 22.18
CA TRP A 90 -5.79 -5.20 22.37
C TRP A 90 -4.95 -4.59 21.24
N GLY A 91 -5.62 -4.24 20.14
CA GLY A 91 -5.06 -3.74 18.89
C GLY A 91 -4.34 -2.41 18.95
N TRP A 92 -3.21 -2.30 18.24
CA TRP A 92 -2.47 -1.06 18.00
C TRP A 92 -2.12 -0.91 16.51
N GLY A 93 -0.86 -0.74 16.13
CA GLY A 93 -0.48 -0.56 14.74
C GLY A 93 -0.88 -1.74 13.84
N THR A 94 -1.36 -1.42 12.64
CA THR A 94 -1.79 -2.39 11.62
C THR A 94 -1.39 -1.93 10.22
N ASP A 95 -1.17 -2.87 9.31
CA ASP A 95 -0.88 -2.55 7.91
C ASP A 95 -1.53 -3.54 6.95
N ALA A 96 -1.71 -3.13 5.70
CA ALA A 96 -2.32 -3.90 4.63
C ALA A 96 -1.27 -4.20 3.56
N VAL A 97 -0.86 -5.45 3.46
CA VAL A 97 0.24 -5.90 2.60
C VAL A 97 -0.08 -7.28 2.05
N ASP A 98 0.24 -7.52 0.79
CA ASP A 98 0.20 -8.86 0.19
C ASP A 98 1.47 -9.61 0.58
N PHE A 99 1.46 -10.38 1.67
CA PHE A 99 2.68 -10.99 2.25
C PHE A 99 3.10 -12.28 1.55
N ASN A 100 2.20 -12.92 0.81
CA ASN A 100 2.43 -14.19 0.13
C ASN A 100 2.47 -14.05 -1.41
N HIS A 101 2.42 -12.81 -1.89
CA HIS A 101 2.42 -12.40 -3.29
C HIS A 101 1.28 -13.02 -4.13
N ASP A 102 0.12 -13.28 -3.54
CA ASP A 102 -1.02 -13.90 -4.22
C ASP A 102 -1.98 -12.89 -4.89
N GLY A 103 -1.69 -11.60 -4.77
CA GLY A 103 -2.46 -10.50 -5.33
C GLY A 103 -3.58 -9.98 -4.43
N TRP A 104 -3.75 -10.53 -3.22
CA TRP A 104 -4.73 -10.08 -2.25
C TRP A 104 -4.04 -9.41 -1.07
N LEU A 105 -4.67 -8.36 -0.53
CA LEU A 105 -4.12 -7.70 0.66
C LEU A 105 -4.41 -8.56 1.90
N ASP A 106 -3.38 -8.87 2.66
CA ASP A 106 -3.45 -9.40 4.00
C ASP A 106 -3.45 -8.26 5.02
N ILE A 107 -3.76 -8.58 6.28
CA ILE A 107 -3.75 -7.62 7.38
C ILE A 107 -2.82 -8.12 8.47
N VAL A 108 -1.84 -7.31 8.84
CA VAL A 108 -1.02 -7.54 10.04
C VAL A 108 -1.39 -6.55 11.12
N ALA A 109 -1.40 -6.98 12.38
CA ALA A 109 -1.59 -6.09 13.53
C ALA A 109 -0.70 -6.49 14.70
N THR A 110 -0.21 -5.47 15.41
CA THR A 110 0.45 -5.65 16.71
C THR A 110 -0.49 -5.34 17.86
N ASN A 111 -0.30 -6.06 18.96
CA ASN A 111 -1.14 -5.99 20.14
C ASN A 111 -0.35 -5.69 21.40
N GLY A 112 -1.08 -5.48 22.49
CA GLY A 112 -0.59 -5.67 23.85
C GLY A 112 -0.87 -4.50 24.78
N PHE A 113 -1.25 -4.82 26.02
CA PHE A 113 -1.48 -3.86 27.09
C PHE A 113 -0.93 -4.37 28.42
N MET A 114 -0.34 -3.46 29.21
CA MET A 114 0.12 -3.80 30.56
C MET A 114 -1.05 -3.83 31.55
N GLY A 115 -1.63 -5.01 31.72
CA GLY A 115 -2.55 -5.30 32.81
C GLY A 115 -3.72 -6.19 32.39
N GLY A 116 -4.04 -7.16 33.25
CA GLY A 116 -5.25 -7.98 33.13
C GLY A 116 -5.09 -9.10 32.11
N PHE A 117 -6.12 -9.30 31.28
CA PHE A 117 -6.19 -10.44 30.35
C PHE A 117 -5.32 -10.27 29.08
N TYR A 118 -4.70 -9.11 28.87
CA TYR A 118 -4.09 -8.66 27.60
C TYR A 118 -2.55 -8.60 27.62
N GLU A 119 -1.91 -9.22 28.61
CA GLU A 119 -0.47 -9.07 28.84
C GLU A 119 0.40 -9.87 27.87
N THR A 120 -0.16 -10.87 27.19
CA THR A 120 0.56 -11.77 26.28
C THR A 120 -0.14 -11.94 24.93
N ASP A 121 -0.97 -10.97 24.56
CA ASP A 121 -1.69 -11.00 23.30
C ASP A 121 -0.69 -11.02 22.14
N PRO A 122 -0.75 -12.04 21.26
CA PRO A 122 0.17 -12.13 20.14
C PRO A 122 -0.19 -11.10 19.08
N THR A 123 0.75 -10.81 18.19
CA THR A 123 0.44 -10.28 16.86
C THR A 123 -0.51 -11.19 16.10
N HIS A 124 -1.26 -10.60 15.18
CA HIS A 124 -2.08 -11.33 14.21
C HIS A 124 -1.60 -11.03 12.78
N LEU A 125 -1.72 -12.04 11.92
CA LEU A 125 -1.45 -11.95 10.50
C LEU A 125 -2.61 -12.66 9.79
N TRP A 126 -3.61 -11.90 9.40
CA TRP A 126 -4.80 -12.38 8.71
C TRP A 126 -4.52 -12.46 7.21
N ILE A 127 -4.29 -13.67 6.73
CA ILE A 127 -4.06 -13.98 5.31
C ILE A 127 -5.40 -14.09 4.58
N SER A 128 -5.54 -13.36 3.48
CA SER A 128 -6.72 -13.38 2.63
C SER A 128 -6.98 -14.77 2.07
N GLN A 129 -8.24 -15.18 2.03
CA GLN A 129 -8.66 -16.45 1.43
C GLN A 129 -9.12 -16.28 -0.02
N GLN A 130 -8.78 -15.15 -0.66
CA GLN A 130 -9.07 -14.84 -2.05
C GLN A 130 -10.56 -14.93 -2.40
N ASP A 131 -11.41 -14.57 -1.43
CA ASP A 131 -12.86 -14.69 -1.53
C ASP A 131 -13.50 -13.29 -1.63
N PRO A 132 -14.46 -13.07 -2.55
CA PRO A 132 -15.20 -11.80 -2.62
C PRO A 132 -15.98 -11.43 -1.35
N ASN A 133 -16.21 -12.36 -0.41
CA ASN A 133 -16.78 -12.03 0.91
C ASN A 133 -15.71 -11.63 1.94
N CYS A 134 -14.46 -11.38 1.50
CA CYS A 134 -13.38 -10.83 2.29
C CYS A 134 -13.08 -11.68 3.55
N GLN A 135 -12.87 -12.98 3.34
CA GLN A 135 -12.56 -13.94 4.41
C GLN A 135 -11.05 -14.01 4.65
N PHE A 136 -10.67 -14.13 5.93
CA PHE A 136 -9.27 -14.25 6.32
C PHE A 136 -9.04 -15.41 7.30
N VAL A 137 -7.79 -15.88 7.34
CA VAL A 137 -7.30 -16.84 8.34
C VAL A 137 -6.09 -16.23 9.03
N ASP A 138 -6.08 -16.26 10.37
CA ASP A 138 -4.91 -15.82 11.13
C ASP A 138 -3.80 -16.89 11.09
N GLU A 139 -2.68 -16.54 10.47
CA GLU A 139 -1.52 -17.39 10.26
C GLU A 139 -0.27 -16.93 11.03
N ALA A 140 -0.36 -15.94 11.92
CA ALA A 140 0.79 -15.43 12.68
C ALA A 140 1.60 -16.54 13.37
N ALA A 141 0.92 -17.51 13.98
CA ALA A 141 1.56 -18.65 14.64
C ALA A 141 2.22 -19.63 13.64
N ALA A 142 1.65 -19.78 12.44
CA ALA A 142 2.16 -20.70 11.42
C ALA A 142 3.39 -20.12 10.70
N THR A 143 3.42 -18.80 10.48
CA THR A 143 4.55 -18.09 9.86
C THR A 143 5.65 -17.74 10.84
N GLY A 144 5.35 -17.76 12.15
CA GLY A 144 6.29 -17.37 13.19
C GLY A 144 6.34 -15.86 13.44
N LEU A 145 5.46 -15.08 12.81
CA LEU A 145 5.23 -13.66 13.11
C LEU A 145 4.46 -13.52 14.42
N VAL A 146 5.08 -13.97 15.52
CA VAL A 146 4.51 -13.96 16.87
C VAL A 146 5.31 -13.02 17.76
N HIS A 147 4.69 -11.92 18.13
CA HIS A 147 5.20 -10.96 19.11
C HIS A 147 4.17 -10.73 20.20
N THR A 148 4.54 -10.98 21.46
CA THR A 148 3.64 -10.90 22.62
C THR A 148 4.04 -9.80 23.61
N LEU A 149 4.90 -8.85 23.21
CA LEU A 149 5.18 -7.66 24.03
C LEU A 149 4.15 -6.57 23.72
N GLN A 150 4.24 -5.43 24.40
CA GLN A 150 3.36 -4.29 24.17
C GLN A 150 3.70 -3.51 22.89
N GLY A 151 3.30 -4.03 21.74
CA GLY A 151 3.45 -3.32 20.48
C GLY A 151 2.63 -2.03 20.43
N ARG A 152 3.11 -1.05 19.66
CA ARG A 152 2.49 0.26 19.47
C ARG A 152 2.53 0.67 18.01
N GLY A 153 3.74 0.78 17.48
CA GLY A 153 3.99 1.04 16.07
C GLY A 153 4.27 -0.25 15.32
N LEU A 154 3.78 -0.34 14.10
CA LEU A 154 4.08 -1.39 13.15
C LEU A 154 4.39 -0.70 11.82
N VAL A 155 5.50 -1.09 11.19
CA VAL A 155 5.89 -0.63 9.85
C VAL A 155 6.23 -1.81 8.97
N THR A 156 5.92 -1.68 7.69
CA THR A 156 6.30 -2.63 6.66
C THR A 156 7.19 -1.97 5.61
N PHE A 157 8.19 -2.71 5.15
CA PHE A 157 9.14 -2.30 4.11
C PHE A 157 9.92 -3.51 3.61
N ASP A 158 10.51 -3.41 2.42
CA ASP A 158 11.41 -4.43 1.88
C ASP A 158 12.84 -4.09 2.34
N ALA A 159 13.33 -4.73 3.41
CA ALA A 159 14.55 -4.27 4.09
C ALA A 159 15.83 -4.64 3.35
N ASP A 160 15.82 -5.74 2.62
CA ASP A 160 16.97 -6.29 1.92
C ASP A 160 16.84 -6.25 0.39
N ASN A 161 15.72 -5.73 -0.12
CA ASN A 161 15.41 -5.56 -1.55
C ASN A 161 15.30 -6.90 -2.29
N ASP A 162 14.77 -7.94 -1.63
CA ASP A 162 14.47 -9.22 -2.28
C ASP A 162 13.04 -9.30 -2.83
N GLY A 163 12.24 -8.27 -2.57
CA GLY A 163 10.93 -8.04 -3.19
C GLY A 163 9.77 -8.43 -2.29
N ASP A 164 9.99 -9.09 -1.16
CA ASP A 164 8.95 -9.33 -0.16
C ASP A 164 8.95 -8.24 0.94
N ARG A 165 7.87 -8.20 1.72
CA ARG A 165 7.68 -7.17 2.74
C ARG A 165 7.95 -7.73 4.13
N ASP A 166 8.86 -7.06 4.82
CA ASP A 166 9.20 -7.30 6.21
C ASP A 166 8.32 -6.50 7.18
N VAL A 167 8.37 -6.89 8.45
CA VAL A 167 7.67 -6.20 9.53
C VAL A 167 8.64 -5.79 10.63
N VAL A 168 8.56 -4.53 11.07
CA VAL A 168 9.18 -4.06 12.31
C VAL A 168 8.11 -3.61 13.29
N ILE A 169 8.20 -4.09 14.52
CA ILE A 169 7.31 -3.74 15.61
C ILE A 169 8.06 -2.91 16.64
N ALA A 170 7.51 -1.75 16.94
CA ALA A 170 7.96 -0.88 18.01
C ALA A 170 7.08 -1.05 19.25
N SER A 171 7.72 -1.34 20.38
CA SER A 171 7.04 -1.75 21.61
C SER A 171 7.32 -0.79 22.77
N ASN A 172 6.33 -0.62 23.64
CA ASN A 172 6.40 0.29 24.77
C ASN A 172 7.46 -0.18 25.80
N ASN A 173 8.55 0.59 25.96
CA ASN A 173 9.66 0.28 26.86
C ASN A 173 10.27 -1.12 26.62
N GLN A 174 10.35 -1.54 25.36
CA GLN A 174 10.92 -2.82 24.92
C GLN A 174 11.77 -2.62 23.65
N PRO A 175 12.64 -3.57 23.31
CA PRO A 175 13.39 -3.53 22.05
C PRO A 175 12.46 -3.52 20.82
N LEU A 176 12.95 -2.96 19.71
CA LEU A 176 12.35 -3.20 18.40
C LEU A 176 12.50 -4.68 18.03
N VAL A 177 11.48 -5.24 17.40
CA VAL A 177 11.51 -6.60 16.87
C VAL A 177 11.33 -6.54 15.37
N TYR A 178 12.23 -7.20 14.64
CA TYR A 178 12.23 -7.31 13.19
C TYR A 178 11.87 -8.73 12.79
N PHE A 179 10.87 -8.85 11.92
CA PHE A 179 10.45 -10.07 11.27
C PHE A 179 10.80 -9.95 9.80
N ARG A 180 11.76 -10.75 9.36
CA ARG A 180 12.08 -10.90 7.95
C ARG A 180 11.07 -11.85 7.31
N ASN A 181 10.44 -11.44 6.23
CA ASN A 181 9.73 -12.36 5.36
C ASN A 181 10.78 -13.02 4.45
N ASP A 182 10.64 -14.32 4.24
CA ASP A 182 11.58 -15.09 3.41
C ASP A 182 10.72 -15.94 2.48
N LEU A 183 10.08 -15.29 1.51
CA LEU A 183 9.27 -15.98 0.51
C LEU A 183 10.15 -16.86 -0.38
N THR A 184 9.72 -18.11 -0.54
CA THR A 184 10.42 -19.09 -1.38
C THR A 184 9.45 -19.79 -2.30
N GLY A 185 9.91 -20.14 -3.51
CA GLY A 185 9.12 -20.91 -4.47
C GLY A 185 8.88 -20.17 -5.77
N ALA A 186 7.79 -20.52 -6.46
CA ALA A 186 7.43 -19.96 -7.76
C ALA A 186 6.58 -18.69 -7.65
N ASP A 187 5.95 -18.46 -6.49
CA ASP A 187 4.98 -17.40 -6.26
C ASP A 187 5.63 -16.24 -5.50
N ILE A 188 6.79 -15.77 -5.96
CA ILE A 188 7.58 -14.72 -5.29
C ILE A 188 7.66 -13.41 -6.08
N GLY A 189 7.08 -13.36 -7.29
CA GLY A 189 7.15 -12.16 -8.11
C GLY A 189 6.41 -11.00 -7.45
N ALA A 190 7.08 -9.85 -7.34
CA ALA A 190 6.47 -8.63 -6.85
C ALA A 190 6.96 -7.39 -7.59
N ILE A 191 6.11 -6.37 -7.64
CA ILE A 191 6.41 -5.06 -8.18
C ILE A 191 6.22 -4.04 -7.07
N THR A 192 7.28 -3.29 -6.77
CA THR A 192 7.24 -2.16 -5.84
C THR A 192 7.43 -0.85 -6.61
N LEU A 193 6.49 0.07 -6.45
CA LEU A 193 6.51 1.40 -7.04
C LEU A 193 6.76 2.46 -5.98
N LEU A 194 7.82 3.23 -6.14
CA LEU A 194 8.05 4.50 -5.44
C LEU A 194 7.63 5.65 -6.33
N PHE A 195 7.35 6.81 -5.74
CA PHE A 195 6.93 7.99 -6.48
C PHE A 195 7.85 9.17 -6.19
N ASP A 196 8.47 9.69 -7.25
CA ASP A 196 9.26 10.92 -7.18
C ASP A 196 8.42 12.08 -7.75
N THR A 197 8.11 13.05 -6.91
CA THR A 197 7.32 14.23 -7.30
C THR A 197 8.10 15.53 -7.14
N LEU A 198 9.43 15.49 -7.06
CA LEU A 198 10.25 16.68 -6.76
C LEU A 198 10.05 17.85 -7.73
N TYR A 199 9.69 17.57 -8.99
CA TYR A 199 9.46 18.57 -10.03
C TYR A 199 8.03 19.14 -10.03
N GLU A 200 7.08 18.38 -9.50
CA GLU A 200 5.69 18.79 -9.32
C GLU A 200 5.30 18.55 -7.85
N PRO A 201 5.95 19.24 -6.88
CA PRO A 201 5.84 18.89 -5.46
C PRO A 201 4.45 19.12 -4.88
N THR A 202 3.57 19.83 -5.61
CA THR A 202 2.16 20.03 -5.24
C THR A 202 1.21 19.01 -5.87
N LEU A 203 1.67 18.20 -6.83
CA LEU A 203 0.85 17.19 -7.50
C LEU A 203 0.47 16.08 -6.52
N ALA A 204 1.47 15.36 -6.00
CA ALA A 204 1.30 14.29 -5.02
C ALA A 204 2.52 14.29 -4.10
N PRO A 205 2.59 15.18 -3.09
CA PRO A 205 3.75 15.29 -2.20
C PRO A 205 4.12 13.91 -1.62
N ASP A 206 5.38 13.50 -1.78
CA ASP A 206 5.89 12.17 -1.39
C ASP A 206 5.11 10.99 -2.01
N GLY A 207 4.45 11.22 -3.15
CA GLY A 207 3.57 10.27 -3.84
C GLY A 207 2.15 10.17 -3.29
N VAL A 208 1.84 10.82 -2.16
CA VAL A 208 0.56 10.67 -1.46
C VAL A 208 -0.60 11.14 -2.34
N GLY A 209 -1.63 10.31 -2.44
CA GLY A 209 -2.80 10.52 -3.29
C GLY A 209 -2.72 9.82 -4.65
N THR A 210 -1.58 9.21 -4.98
CA THR A 210 -1.44 8.38 -6.18
C THR A 210 -2.20 7.06 -6.02
N ARG A 211 -2.92 6.65 -7.07
CA ARG A 211 -3.59 5.36 -7.18
C ARG A 211 -2.97 4.57 -8.32
N ALA A 212 -2.53 3.35 -8.08
CA ALA A 212 -2.10 2.44 -9.13
C ALA A 212 -3.07 1.26 -9.25
N THR A 213 -3.43 0.91 -10.49
CA THR A 213 -4.15 -0.32 -10.82
C THR A 213 -3.23 -1.20 -11.63
N LEU A 214 -3.04 -2.44 -11.18
CA LEU A 214 -2.15 -3.40 -11.83
C LEU A 214 -2.95 -4.61 -12.29
N ASP A 215 -2.78 -5.00 -13.55
CA ASP A 215 -3.30 -6.24 -14.11
C ASP A 215 -2.14 -7.23 -14.31
N ALA A 216 -2.22 -8.40 -13.68
CA ALA A 216 -1.24 -9.47 -13.83
C ALA A 216 -1.91 -10.84 -13.59
N GLY A 217 -1.55 -11.84 -14.40
CA GLY A 217 -2.03 -13.21 -14.19
C GLY A 217 -3.54 -13.38 -14.29
N GLY A 218 -4.25 -12.43 -14.93
CA GLY A 218 -5.71 -12.40 -15.02
C GLY A 218 -6.44 -11.84 -13.80
N ALA A 219 -5.71 -11.26 -12.84
CA ALA A 219 -6.26 -10.54 -11.69
C ALA A 219 -5.94 -9.04 -11.78
N THR A 220 -6.83 -8.23 -11.21
CA THR A 220 -6.66 -6.78 -11.09
C THR A 220 -6.46 -6.44 -9.62
N GLN A 221 -5.41 -5.68 -9.33
CA GLN A 221 -5.12 -5.15 -8.01
C GLN A 221 -5.21 -3.64 -8.03
N VAL A 222 -5.74 -3.06 -6.96
CA VAL A 222 -5.72 -1.62 -6.75
C VAL A 222 -4.95 -1.31 -5.47
N ARG A 223 -4.03 -0.34 -5.55
CA ARG A 223 -3.31 0.20 -4.40
C ARG A 223 -3.35 1.72 -4.43
N TYR A 224 -3.37 2.31 -3.24
CA TYR A 224 -3.44 3.75 -3.04
C TYR A 224 -2.32 4.15 -2.10
N LEU A 225 -1.56 5.17 -2.47
CA LEU A 225 -0.50 5.65 -1.61
C LEU A 225 -1.10 6.69 -0.67
N ASP A 226 -1.21 6.32 0.59
CA ASP A 226 -1.56 7.22 1.67
C ASP A 226 -0.36 7.45 2.61
N GLY A 227 -0.54 8.38 3.54
CA GLY A 227 0.43 8.63 4.61
C GLY A 227 -0.28 8.68 5.96
N GLY A 228 0.47 8.43 7.02
CA GLY A 228 0.02 8.46 8.41
C GLY A 228 -0.48 7.11 8.92
N CYS A 229 0.31 6.04 8.80
CA CYS A 229 -0.05 4.74 9.37
C CYS A 229 0.39 4.60 10.84
N ASN A 230 -0.58 4.34 11.71
CA ASN A 230 -0.38 3.91 13.10
C ASN A 230 0.30 4.92 14.06
N PHE A 231 0.38 4.54 15.33
CA PHE A 231 0.91 5.40 16.39
C PHE A 231 2.44 5.53 16.31
N GLN A 232 2.94 6.73 16.00
CA GLN A 232 4.37 7.07 15.93
C GLN A 232 5.19 6.23 14.92
N SER A 233 4.56 5.76 13.85
CA SER A 233 5.19 4.95 12.81
C SER A 233 4.75 5.42 11.42
N GLN A 234 5.46 4.96 10.40
CA GLN A 234 5.12 5.17 8.99
C GLN A 234 5.82 4.06 8.18
N SER A 235 5.06 3.22 7.49
CA SER A 235 5.56 2.25 6.52
C SER A 235 6.18 2.97 5.32
N GLU A 236 6.99 2.25 4.55
CA GLU A 236 7.60 2.78 3.33
C GLU A 236 6.54 3.40 2.41
N LEU A 237 6.78 4.62 1.94
CA LEU A 237 5.90 5.30 0.98
C LEU A 237 6.09 4.71 -0.42
N SER A 238 5.53 3.52 -0.61
CA SER A 238 5.57 2.77 -1.86
C SER A 238 4.29 1.96 -2.04
N LEU A 239 3.97 1.60 -3.29
CA LEU A 239 2.92 0.65 -3.59
C LEU A 239 3.54 -0.70 -3.90
N HIS A 240 3.04 -1.74 -3.25
CA HIS A 240 3.51 -3.11 -3.41
C HIS A 240 2.42 -3.99 -3.99
N PHE A 241 2.80 -4.79 -4.98
CA PHE A 241 1.93 -5.71 -5.70
C PHE A 241 2.62 -7.07 -5.80
N GLY A 242 2.08 -8.08 -5.14
CA GLY A 242 2.44 -9.46 -5.45
C GLY A 242 1.81 -9.89 -6.76
N ILE A 243 2.61 -10.44 -7.67
CA ILE A 243 2.13 -10.96 -8.97
C ILE A 243 2.33 -12.48 -9.08
N GLY A 244 2.67 -13.12 -7.96
CA GLY A 244 2.88 -14.55 -7.83
C GLY A 244 3.82 -15.09 -8.92
N PRO A 245 3.36 -16.05 -9.75
CA PRO A 245 4.19 -16.65 -10.79
C PRO A 245 4.17 -15.88 -12.13
N ALA A 246 3.46 -14.74 -12.23
CA ALA A 246 3.42 -13.96 -13.46
C ALA A 246 4.81 -13.40 -13.79
N ALA A 247 5.20 -13.50 -15.07
CA ALA A 247 6.51 -13.04 -15.52
C ALA A 247 6.61 -11.50 -15.58
N ALA A 248 5.48 -10.82 -15.71
CA ALA A 248 5.34 -9.37 -15.74
C ALA A 248 3.88 -8.99 -15.45
N ALA A 249 3.65 -7.74 -15.05
CA ALA A 249 2.35 -7.11 -15.12
C ALA A 249 2.02 -6.76 -16.58
N ASP A 250 0.81 -7.11 -17.01
CA ASP A 250 0.31 -6.79 -18.33
C ASP A 250 0.15 -5.28 -18.48
N GLU A 251 -0.42 -4.63 -17.46
CA GLU A 251 -0.66 -3.19 -17.43
C GLU A 251 -0.58 -2.64 -16.01
N ILE A 252 0.06 -1.48 -15.83
CA ILE A 252 0.00 -0.66 -14.62
C ILE A 252 -0.54 0.73 -14.99
N ARG A 253 -1.74 1.06 -14.51
CA ARG A 253 -2.36 2.39 -14.67
C ARG A 253 -2.13 3.20 -13.41
N ILE A 254 -1.32 4.25 -13.50
CA ILE A 254 -0.98 5.18 -12.43
C ILE A 254 -1.81 6.45 -12.62
N ARG A 255 -2.70 6.70 -11.67
CA ARG A 255 -3.51 7.91 -11.60
C ARG A 255 -2.94 8.83 -10.52
N TRP A 256 -2.47 10.00 -10.94
CA TRP A 256 -1.93 11.04 -10.06
C TRP A 256 -3.07 11.81 -9.37
N ALA A 257 -2.75 12.64 -8.37
CA ALA A 257 -3.76 13.28 -7.55
C ALA A 257 -4.57 14.39 -8.28
N ASP A 258 -4.06 14.91 -9.40
CA ASP A 258 -4.80 15.80 -10.31
C ASP A 258 -5.80 15.05 -11.20
N GLY A 259 -5.74 13.72 -11.21
CA GLY A 259 -6.60 12.83 -11.98
C GLY A 259 -6.02 12.39 -13.31
N GLU A 260 -4.84 12.88 -13.72
CA GLU A 260 -4.15 12.45 -14.94
C GLU A 260 -3.63 11.01 -14.79
N GLU A 261 -3.66 10.25 -15.89
CA GLU A 261 -3.35 8.81 -15.88
C GLU A 261 -2.23 8.45 -16.85
N GLU A 262 -1.27 7.66 -16.37
CA GLU A 262 -0.29 6.99 -17.22
C GLU A 262 -0.39 5.50 -17.13
N THR A 263 -0.15 4.87 -18.28
CA THR A 263 -0.06 3.42 -18.41
C THR A 263 1.38 3.02 -18.63
N LEU A 264 1.81 1.98 -17.91
CA LEU A 264 3.02 1.21 -18.15
C LEU A 264 2.57 -0.20 -18.57
N VAL A 265 3.26 -0.85 -19.51
CA VAL A 265 2.90 -2.16 -20.06
C VAL A 265 4.09 -3.10 -19.91
N GLY A 266 3.84 -4.39 -19.66
CA GLY A 266 4.90 -5.41 -19.63
C GLY A 266 5.95 -5.20 -18.54
N VAL A 267 5.53 -4.79 -17.34
CA VAL A 267 6.45 -4.44 -16.24
C VAL A 267 6.89 -5.71 -15.51
N GLU A 268 8.17 -6.06 -15.58
CA GLU A 268 8.75 -7.23 -14.89
C GLU A 268 8.75 -7.05 -13.35
N PRO A 269 8.86 -8.12 -12.54
CA PRO A 269 9.11 -8.01 -11.11
C PRO A 269 10.31 -7.12 -10.80
N GLY A 270 10.18 -6.26 -9.81
CA GLY A 270 11.25 -5.36 -9.42
C GLY A 270 10.77 -4.13 -8.65
N ARG A 271 11.72 -3.24 -8.42
CA ARG A 271 11.52 -2.00 -7.68
C ARG A 271 11.79 -0.81 -8.58
N TYR A 272 10.78 0.04 -8.76
CA TYR A 272 10.81 1.13 -9.74
C TYR A 272 10.45 2.45 -9.06
N THR A 273 11.21 3.50 -9.36
CA THR A 273 10.83 4.87 -9.00
C THR A 273 10.12 5.49 -10.19
N ILE A 274 8.81 5.68 -10.06
CA ILE A 274 7.99 6.35 -11.04
C ILE A 274 7.99 7.84 -10.73
N THR A 275 8.57 8.63 -11.60
CA THR A 275 8.52 10.07 -11.42
C THR A 275 7.29 10.65 -12.07
N ALA A 276 6.63 11.58 -11.34
CA ALA A 276 5.59 12.43 -11.86
C ALA A 276 5.98 13.03 -13.20
N ARG A 277 5.04 13.00 -14.15
CA ARG A 277 5.29 13.45 -15.51
C ARG A 277 5.69 14.92 -15.53
N HIS A 278 6.90 15.16 -16.00
CA HIS A 278 7.33 16.46 -16.49
C HIS A 278 7.00 16.58 -17.97
N GLY A 279 6.78 17.81 -18.47
CA GLY A 279 6.47 18.09 -19.88
C GLY A 279 7.55 17.63 -20.88
N CYS A 280 8.70 17.14 -20.39
CA CYS A 280 9.79 16.66 -21.20
C CYS A 280 10.32 15.28 -20.74
N PRO A 281 9.84 14.18 -21.34
CA PRO A 281 10.30 12.82 -21.03
C PRO A 281 11.78 12.54 -21.38
N VAL A 282 12.39 13.37 -22.24
CA VAL A 282 13.78 13.21 -22.71
C VAL A 282 14.81 13.97 -21.87
N ASP A 283 14.36 14.88 -21.01
CA ASP A 283 15.14 15.39 -19.87
C ASP A 283 15.05 14.31 -18.79
N TRP A 284 15.90 13.29 -18.91
CA TRP A 284 15.81 12.05 -18.15
C TRP A 284 16.38 12.20 -16.75
N VAL A 285 17.54 12.88 -16.62
CA VAL A 285 18.10 13.18 -15.29
C VAL A 285 17.45 14.41 -14.67
N ARG A 286 16.65 15.14 -15.46
CA ARG A 286 15.76 16.23 -15.01
C ARG A 286 16.50 17.42 -14.45
N ASP A 287 17.65 17.76 -15.00
CA ASP A 287 18.37 18.96 -14.56
C ASP A 287 17.95 20.22 -15.36
N GLY A 288 16.98 20.07 -16.27
CA GLY A 288 16.50 21.13 -17.17
C GLY A 288 17.41 21.37 -18.36
N VAL A 289 18.44 20.53 -18.57
CA VAL A 289 19.43 20.66 -19.63
C VAL A 289 19.57 19.33 -20.36
N LEU A 290 19.10 19.29 -21.61
CA LEU A 290 19.29 18.12 -22.47
C LEU A 290 20.76 17.91 -22.81
N ASP A 291 21.41 16.93 -22.17
CA ASP A 291 22.82 16.61 -22.39
C ASP A 291 23.15 15.09 -22.34
N LEU A 292 24.45 14.75 -22.24
CA LEU A 292 24.90 13.36 -22.23
C LEU A 292 24.46 12.58 -20.98
N SER A 293 24.13 13.27 -19.89
CA SER A 293 23.64 12.65 -18.67
C SER A 293 22.26 12.05 -18.89
N ASP A 294 21.38 12.70 -19.64
CA ASP A 294 20.06 12.16 -20.01
C ASP A 294 20.18 10.91 -20.87
N ILE A 295 21.04 10.98 -21.90
CA ILE A 295 21.27 9.85 -22.80
C ILE A 295 21.80 8.66 -22.02
N THR A 296 22.75 8.89 -21.11
CA THR A 296 23.36 7.81 -20.32
C THR A 296 22.37 7.25 -19.29
N GLY A 297 21.60 8.13 -18.65
CA GLY A 297 20.56 7.74 -17.70
C GLY A 297 19.47 6.91 -18.36
N TRP A 298 18.91 7.39 -19.47
CA TRP A 298 17.90 6.68 -20.24
C TRP A 298 18.44 5.35 -20.78
N ALA A 299 19.65 5.34 -21.36
CA ALA A 299 20.23 4.10 -21.89
C ALA A 299 20.46 3.04 -20.80
N GLY A 300 20.88 3.47 -19.59
CA GLY A 300 21.00 2.57 -18.44
C GLY A 300 19.65 2.00 -18.01
N ALA A 301 18.61 2.85 -17.97
CA ALA A 301 17.26 2.46 -17.63
C ALA A 301 16.63 1.53 -18.69
N PHE A 302 16.84 1.83 -19.98
CA PHE A 302 16.41 1.01 -21.10
C PHE A 302 17.07 -0.37 -21.08
N ALA A 303 18.38 -0.45 -20.81
CA ALA A 303 19.09 -1.72 -20.68
C ALA A 303 18.63 -2.56 -19.46
N ALA A 304 18.06 -1.91 -18.46
CA ALA A 304 17.50 -2.53 -17.26
C ALA A 304 15.97 -2.78 -17.37
N HIS A 305 15.36 -2.56 -18.54
CA HIS A 305 13.92 -2.66 -18.76
C HIS A 305 13.10 -1.83 -17.75
N HIS A 306 13.60 -0.66 -17.36
CA HIS A 306 12.86 0.24 -16.50
C HIS A 306 11.58 0.71 -17.23
N PRO A 307 10.39 0.65 -16.63
CA PRO A 307 9.14 0.84 -17.36
C PRO A 307 8.96 2.25 -17.94
N GLN A 308 9.56 3.29 -17.34
CA GLN A 308 9.55 4.64 -17.93
C GLN A 308 10.50 4.81 -19.13
N ALA A 309 11.39 3.85 -19.41
CA ALA A 309 12.29 3.88 -20.56
C ALA A 309 11.65 3.28 -21.83
N ASP A 310 10.54 2.56 -21.67
CA ASP A 310 9.61 2.23 -22.76
C ASP A 310 8.86 3.52 -23.14
N MET A 311 9.32 4.14 -24.23
CA MET A 311 8.90 5.47 -24.64
C MET A 311 7.55 5.43 -25.35
N ASN A 312 7.23 4.32 -26.03
CA ASN A 312 5.96 4.16 -26.74
C ASN A 312 4.89 3.46 -25.88
N ARG A 313 5.27 2.87 -24.74
CA ARG A 313 4.44 2.19 -23.75
C ARG A 313 3.77 0.94 -24.31
N ASP A 314 4.47 0.18 -25.16
CA ASP A 314 3.99 -1.07 -25.75
C ASP A 314 4.52 -2.33 -25.04
N GLY A 315 5.38 -2.17 -24.03
CA GLY A 315 6.00 -3.24 -23.25
C GLY A 315 7.20 -3.90 -23.95
N VAL A 316 7.66 -3.38 -25.09
CA VAL A 316 8.77 -3.94 -25.86
C VAL A 316 9.90 -2.92 -25.96
N PHE A 317 10.98 -3.16 -25.22
CA PHE A 317 12.19 -2.34 -25.24
C PHE A 317 12.96 -2.54 -26.55
N ASP A 318 12.67 -1.73 -27.57
CA ASP A 318 13.26 -1.88 -28.90
C ASP A 318 13.70 -0.57 -29.58
N LEU A 319 13.95 -0.64 -30.89
CA LEU A 319 14.43 0.50 -31.66
C LEU A 319 13.38 1.63 -31.76
N ALA A 320 12.09 1.35 -31.60
CA ALA A 320 11.04 2.35 -31.57
C ALA A 320 11.20 3.29 -30.37
N ASP A 321 11.56 2.76 -29.20
CA ASP A 321 11.83 3.59 -28.01
C ASP A 321 13.05 4.47 -28.20
N VAL A 322 14.13 3.88 -28.73
CA VAL A 322 15.35 4.60 -29.08
C VAL A 322 15.02 5.74 -30.05
N GLN A 323 14.17 5.50 -31.05
CA GLN A 323 13.75 6.53 -32.00
C GLN A 323 12.94 7.64 -31.34
N LEU A 324 12.01 7.31 -30.45
CA LEU A 324 11.22 8.32 -29.71
C LEU A 324 12.10 9.15 -28.78
N PHE A 325 12.98 8.52 -28.01
CA PHE A 325 13.92 9.24 -27.15
C PHE A 325 14.84 10.16 -27.96
N VAL A 326 15.50 9.64 -29.01
CA VAL A 326 16.43 10.42 -29.84
C VAL A 326 15.71 11.56 -30.57
N SER A 327 14.49 11.31 -31.07
CA SER A 327 13.73 12.35 -31.77
C SER A 327 13.28 13.47 -30.82
N GLY A 328 12.79 13.12 -29.63
CA GLY A 328 12.44 14.09 -28.59
C GLY A 328 13.64 14.89 -28.10
N PHE A 329 14.77 14.21 -27.87
CA PHE A 329 16.02 14.86 -27.45
C PHE A 329 16.52 15.85 -28.51
N ALA A 330 16.42 15.49 -29.80
CA ALA A 330 16.80 16.37 -30.90
C ALA A 330 15.83 17.55 -31.12
N SER A 331 14.52 17.36 -30.87
CA SER A 331 13.53 18.43 -30.99
C SER A 331 13.54 19.40 -29.81
N GLY A 332 14.08 18.98 -28.67
CA GLY A 332 13.99 19.69 -27.41
C GLY A 332 12.65 19.49 -26.71
N CYS A 333 12.60 19.91 -25.45
CA CYS A 333 11.39 19.99 -24.64
C CYS A 333 10.48 21.15 -25.10
N PRO A 334 9.14 20.98 -25.10
CA PRO A 334 8.21 22.10 -25.33
C PRO A 334 8.27 23.20 -24.26
#